data_AF-A0A315BRE8-F1
#
_entry.id   AF-A0A315BRE8-F1
#
_cell.length_a   1.000
_cell.length_b   1.000
_cell.length_c   1.000
_cell.angle_alpha   90.00
_cell.angle_beta   90.00
_cell.angle_gamma   90.00
#
_symmetry.space_group_name_H-M   'P 1'
#
loop_
_entity.id
_entity.type
_entity.pdbx_description
1 polymer ?
#
loop_
_entity_poly.entity_id
_entity_poly.type
_entity_poly.pdbx_seq_one_letter_code
_entity_poly.pdbx_strand_id
1 'polypeptide(L)' 'MLNLMEVQPGQVIQLKDGTTAEVVENIGDGIWLKARNASGDEDLVFCEDIAGLLESCDGGDDA' A
#
# COMPACT_ATOMS: atom_id res chain seq x y z
N MET A 1 3.87 -3.37 13.34
CA MET A 1 3.73 -1.93 13.04
C MET A 1 4.37 -1.75 11.68
N LEU A 2 3.58 -1.41 10.66
CA LEU A 2 4.05 -1.30 9.28
C LEU A 2 4.84 0.02 9.14
N ASN A 3 6.07 -0.03 8.65
CA ASN A 3 6.82 1.19 8.36
C ASN A 3 6.43 1.70 6.97
N LEU A 4 5.70 2.81 6.94
CA LEU A 4 5.29 3.44 5.68
C LEU A 4 6.46 4.02 4.89
N MET A 5 7.61 4.25 5.54
CA MET A 5 8.84 4.65 4.85
C MET A 5 9.45 3.52 4.01
N GLU A 6 9.12 2.26 4.31
CA GLU A 6 9.61 1.10 3.55
C GLU A 6 8.66 0.72 2.42
N VAL A 7 7.49 1.36 2.36
CA VAL A 7 6.50 1.12 1.32
C VAL A 7 6.99 1.72 0.00
N GLN A 8 7.01 0.89 -1.03
CA GLN A 8 7.40 1.28 -2.38
C GLN A 8 6.18 1.34 -3.32
N PRO A 9 6.22 2.24 -4.31
CA PRO A 9 5.22 2.23 -5.37
C PRO A 9 5.22 0.89 -6.12
N GLY A 10 4.03 0.38 -6.45
CA GLY A 10 3.77 -0.95 -6.99
C GLY A 10 3.36 -2.00 -5.95
N GLN A 11 3.48 -1.69 -4.66
CA GLN A 11 2.96 -2.58 -3.61
C GLN A 11 1.46 -2.36 -3.39
N VAL A 12 0.75 -3.40 -2.96
CA VAL A 12 -0.68 -3.28 -2.64
C VAL A 12 -0.85 -3.17 -1.13
N ILE A 13 -1.59 -2.16 -0.66
CA ILE A 13 -1.96 -2.00 0.74
C ILE A 13 -3.41 -2.41 0.95
N GLN A 14 -3.69 -3.03 2.10
CA GLN A 14 -5.03 -3.32 2.57
C GLN A 14 -5.46 -2.25 3.56
N LEU A 15 -6.65 -1.72 3.37
CA LEU A 15 -7.29 -0.76 4.26
C LEU A 15 -8.10 -1.48 5.33
N LYS A 16 -8.34 -0.80 6.45
CA LYS A 16 -9.15 -1.29 7.57
C LYS A 16 -10.62 -1.50 7.17
N ASP A 17 -11.09 -0.77 6.16
CA ASP A 17 -12.42 -0.96 5.57
C ASP A 17 -12.55 -2.27 4.78
N GLY A 18 -11.44 -2.99 4.55
CA GLY A 18 -11.39 -4.25 3.80
C GLY A 18 -11.13 -4.07 2.30
N THR A 19 -11.04 -2.82 1.84
CA THR A 19 -10.63 -2.46 0.48
C THR A 19 -9.11 -2.56 0.32
N THR A 20 -8.65 -2.56 -0.94
CA THR A 20 -7.22 -2.62 -1.29
C THR A 20 -6.89 -1.54 -2.30
N ALA A 21 -5.66 -1.03 -2.24
CA ALA A 21 -5.17 -0.01 -3.15
C ALA A 21 -3.69 -0.25 -3.48
N GLU A 22 -3.31 -0.04 -4.73
CA GLU A 22 -1.93 -0.13 -5.18
C GLU A 22 -1.21 1.19 -4.91
N VAL A 23 -0.11 1.19 -4.18
CA VAL A 23 0.69 2.37 -3.92
C VAL A 23 1.26 2.87 -5.25
N VAL A 24 0.89 4.08 -5.64
CA VAL A 24 1.40 4.74 -6.85
C VAL A 24 2.63 5.56 -6.52
N GLU A 25 2.63 6.21 -5.36
CA GLU A 25 3.70 7.11 -4.94
C GLU A 25 3.77 7.20 -3.42
N ASN A 26 4.98 7.15 -2.89
CA ASN A 26 5.25 7.40 -1.48
C ASN A 26 5.84 8.81 -1.33
N ILE A 27 5.09 9.70 -0.68
CA ILE A 27 5.52 11.08 -0.38
C ILE A 27 6.73 11.07 0.58
N GLY A 28 6.94 9.98 1.32
CA GLY A 28 8.03 9.82 2.28
C GLY A 28 7.80 10.54 3.61
N ASP A 29 6.61 11.12 3.80
CA ASP A 29 6.22 11.84 5.01
C ASP A 29 5.87 10.87 6.17
N GLY A 30 5.61 9.60 5.86
CA GLY A 30 5.23 8.57 6.83
C GLY A 30 3.77 8.67 7.32
N ILE A 31 3.00 9.60 6.76
CA ILE A 31 1.59 9.85 7.13
C ILE A 31 0.65 9.56 5.96
N TRP A 32 1.02 9.99 4.76
CA TRP A 32 0.19 9.89 3.56
C TRP A 32 0.86 9.02 2.50
N LEU A 33 0.08 8.11 1.91
CA LEU A 33 0.48 7.32 0.74
C LEU A 33 -0.48 7.58 -0.40
N LYS A 34 0.06 7.83 -1.60
CA LYS A 34 -0.77 7.93 -2.79
C LYS A 34 -1.00 6.52 -3.33
N ALA A 35 -2.24 6.07 -3.33
CA ALA A 35 -2.60 4.74 -3.78
C ALA A 35 -3.77 4.79 -4.77
N ARG A 36 -3.80 3.85 -5.71
CA ARG A 36 -4.81 3.69 -6.73
C ARG A 36 -5.74 2.55 -6.36
N ASN A 37 -7.03 2.82 -6.32
CA ASN A 37 -8.04 1.80 -6.06
C ASN A 37 -8.26 0.89 -7.29
N ALA A 38 -9.08 -0.15 -7.14
CA ALA A 38 -9.43 -1.05 -8.25
C ALA A 38 -10.20 -0.36 -9.40
N SER A 39 -10.83 0.79 -9.15
CA SER A 39 -11.51 1.60 -10.16
C SER A 39 -10.54 2.42 -11.02
N GLY A 40 -9.28 2.54 -10.59
CA GLY A 40 -8.26 3.33 -11.26
C GLY A 40 -8.12 4.77 -10.74
N ASP A 41 -8.91 5.16 -9.74
CA ASP A 41 -8.81 6.48 -9.10
C ASP A 41 -7.66 6.50 -8.10
N GLU A 42 -6.89 7.58 -8.13
CA GLU A 42 -5.75 7.81 -7.23
C GLU A 42 -6.17 8.69 -6.07
N ASP A 43 -6.07 8.15 -4.85
CA ASP A 43 -6.44 8.83 -3.63
C ASP A 43 -5.28 8.81 -2.61
N LEU A 44 -5.33 9.74 -1.67
CA LEU A 44 -4.40 9.80 -0.55
C LEU A 44 -4.93 8.95 0.59
N VAL A 45 -4.24 7.85 0.87
CA VAL A 45 -4.54 6.94 1.96
C VAL A 45 -3.79 7.39 3.20
N PHE A 46 -4.52 7.52 4.30
CA PHE A 46 -3.96 7.88 5.60
C PHE A 46 -3.34 6.65 6.27
N CYS A 47 -2.17 6.81 6.87
CA CYS A 47 -1.41 5.76 7.55
C CYS A 47 -2.24 4.94 8.53
N GLU A 48 -3.15 5.60 9.25
CA GLU A 48 -3.99 4.97 10.26
C GLU A 48 -5.11 4.13 9.65
N ASP A 49 -5.50 4.36 8.40
CA ASP A 49 -6.50 3.55 7.70
C ASP A 49 -5.90 2.25 7.13
N ILE A 50 -4.58 2.15 7.07
CA ILE A 50 -3.88 0.99 6.52
C ILE A 50 -3.90 -0.14 7.55
N ALA A 51 -4.51 -1.27 7.17
CA ALA A 51 -4.50 -2.50 7.95
C ALA A 51 -3.17 -3.25 7.78
N GLY A 52 -2.61 -3.25 6.57
CA GLY A 52 -1.34 -3.91 6.27
C GLY A 52 -0.92 -3.79 4.80
N LEU A 53 0.25 -4.34 4.48
CA LEU A 53 0.70 -4.56 3.11
C LEU A 53 0.21 -5.95 2.66
N LEU A 54 -0.42 -6.01 1.50
CA LEU A 54 -0.62 -7.25 0.76
C LEU A 54 0.67 -7.49 -0.04
N GLU A 55 1.42 -8.48 0.40
CA GLU A 55 2.57 -8.97 -0.35
C GLU A 55 2.05 -9.46 -1.70
N SER A 56 2.39 -8.75 -2.78
CA SER A 56 2.15 -9.25 -4.12
C SER A 56 2.89 -10.58 -4.19
N CYS A 57 2.13 -11.65 -4.42
CA CYS A 57 2.64 -13.01 -4.46
C CYS A 57 3.61 -13.13 -5.65
N ASP A 58 4.88 -12.76 -5.42
CA ASP A 58 6.00 -13.27 -6.17
C ASP A 58 6.24 -14.67 -5.64
N GLY A 59 5.54 -15.63 -6.26
CA GLY A 59 5.86 -17.04 -6.07
C GLY A 59 7.19 -17.33 -6.77
N GLY A 60 8.22 -17.64 -5.97
CA GLY A 60 9.49 -18.25 -6.38
C GLY A 60 10.53 -18.13 -5.26
N ASP A 61 10.53 -19.01 -4.25
CA ASP A 61 11.35 -20.23 -4.22
C ASP A 61 12.85 -19.96 -4.43
N ASP A 62 13.65 -19.99 -3.36
CA ASP A 62 15.02 -20.52 -3.42
C ASP A 62 15.41 -21.10 -2.05
N ALA A 63 15.26 -22.43 -1.97
CA ALA A 63 16.12 -23.45 -1.34
C ALA A 63 16.67 -23.27 0.10
#